data_AF-A0A510UHS1-F1
#
_entry.id   AF-A0A510UHS1-F1
#
_cell.length_a   1.000
_cell.length_b   1.000
_cell.length_c   1.000
_cell.angle_alpha   90.00
_cell.angle_beta   90.00
_cell.angle_gamma   90.00
#
_symmetry.space_group_name_H-M   'P 1'
#
loop_
_entity.id
_entity.type
_entity.pdbx_description
1 polymer ?
#
loop_
_entity_poly.entity_id
_entity_poly.type
_entity_poly.pdbx_seq_one_letter_code
_entity_poly.pdbx_strand_id
1 'polypeptide(L)'
;MTSIMGTRTNMAAQSGSQIEISRFYMEKSGSCFVADNTPSVYTFSGDGLSQCEAQVKCKPIGTLDSGRKVYSLTSTATCKFGTTTLQRIIEVGIRSDD
;
A
#
# COMPACT_ATOMS: atom_id res chain seq x y z
N MET A 1 -22.12 12.45 1.42
CA MET A 1 -21.52 11.45 2.34
C MET A 1 -20.55 10.50 1.64
N THR A 2 -20.90 9.99 0.45
CA THR A 2 -20.03 9.10 -0.36
C THR A 2 -18.67 9.71 -0.72
N SER A 3 -18.58 11.03 -0.89
CA SER A 3 -17.31 11.73 -1.13
C SER A 3 -16.33 11.58 0.03
N ILE A 4 -16.76 11.82 1.27
CA ILE A 4 -15.91 11.69 2.48
C ILE A 4 -15.46 10.24 2.68
N MET A 5 -16.38 9.29 2.49
CA MET A 5 -16.07 7.86 2.58
C MET A 5 -15.02 7.48 1.53
N GLY A 6 -15.18 7.94 0.29
CA GLY A 6 -14.23 7.74 -0.79
C GLY A 6 -12.86 8.37 -0.52
N THR A 7 -12.83 9.60 0.02
CA THR A 7 -11.59 10.27 0.42
C THR A 7 -10.86 9.50 1.50
N ARG A 8 -11.57 9.02 2.53
CA ARG A 8 -10.97 8.21 3.61
C ARG A 8 -10.39 6.89 3.09
N THR A 9 -11.11 6.17 2.23
CA THR A 9 -10.59 4.95 1.62
C THR A 9 -9.38 5.22 0.72
N ASN A 10 -9.39 6.34 -0.01
CA ASN A 10 -8.25 6.73 -0.81
C ASN A 10 -7.03 7.10 0.05
N MET A 11 -7.24 7.85 1.13
CA MET A 11 -6.18 8.18 2.09
C MET A 11 -5.61 6.93 2.75
N ALA A 12 -6.43 5.94 3.13
CA ALA A 12 -5.95 4.67 3.66
C ALA A 12 -5.04 3.93 2.66
N ALA A 13 -5.42 3.88 1.38
CA ALA A 13 -4.58 3.27 0.34
C ALA A 13 -3.26 4.02 0.16
N GLN A 14 -3.30 5.36 0.13
CA GLN A 14 -2.10 6.19 0.02
C GLN A 14 -1.18 5.99 1.22
N SER A 15 -1.72 6.00 2.44
CA SER A 15 -0.95 5.77 3.66
C SER A 15 -0.25 4.41 3.63
N GLY A 16 -0.95 3.34 3.24
CA GLY A 16 -0.33 2.02 3.09
C GLY A 16 0.85 2.03 2.12
N SER A 17 0.68 2.66 0.94
CA SER A 17 1.77 2.81 -0.03
C SER A 17 2.94 3.60 0.54
N GLN A 18 2.70 4.72 1.21
CA GLN A 18 3.77 5.58 1.73
C GLN A 18 4.55 4.91 2.87
N ILE A 19 3.88 4.14 3.74
CA ILE A 19 4.55 3.36 4.79
C ILE A 19 5.50 2.34 4.16
N GLU A 20 5.05 1.60 3.14
CA GLU A 20 5.89 0.60 2.48
C GLU A 20 7.03 1.21 1.66
N ILE A 21 6.78 2.34 0.97
CA ILE A 21 7.85 3.08 0.28
C ILE A 21 8.91 3.54 1.29
N SER A 22 8.48 4.06 2.45
CA SER A 22 9.37 4.47 3.53
C SER A 22 10.22 3.30 4.04
N ARG A 23 9.59 2.15 4.33
CA ARG A 23 10.27 0.92 4.76
C ARG A 23 11.24 0.40 3.71
N PHE A 24 10.87 0.48 2.43
CA PHE A 24 11.70 0.04 1.34
C PHE A 24 13.01 0.82 1.26
N TYR A 25 12.94 2.15 1.30
CA TYR A 25 14.12 3.00 1.12
C TYR A 25 14.94 3.21 2.40
N MET A 26 14.30 3.28 3.57
CA MET A 26 15.00 3.61 4.82
C MET A 26 15.45 2.38 5.61
N GLU A 27 14.58 1.36 5.70
CA GLU A 27 14.80 0.21 6.58
C GLU A 27 15.23 -1.04 5.80
N LYS A 28 15.12 -1.02 4.46
CA LYS A 28 15.27 -2.20 3.59
C LYS A 28 14.39 -3.37 4.08
N SER A 29 13.16 -3.03 4.47
CA SER A 29 12.17 -3.95 5.05
C SER A 29 10.80 -3.81 4.34
N GLY A 30 9.83 -4.64 4.72
CA GLY A 30 8.45 -4.57 4.21
C GLY A 30 8.09 -5.64 3.18
N SER A 31 6.95 -5.44 2.51
CA SER A 31 6.33 -6.39 1.58
C SER A 31 7.23 -6.76 0.39
N CYS A 32 8.17 -5.89 0.00
CA CYS A 32 9.12 -6.17 -1.10
C CYS A 32 10.28 -7.09 -0.71
N PHE A 33 10.49 -7.33 0.59
CA PHE A 33 11.63 -8.10 1.12
C PHE A 33 11.21 -9.44 1.74
N VAL A 34 9.90 -9.68 1.86
CA VAL A 34 9.36 -10.96 2.32
C VAL A 34 9.17 -11.93 1.15
N ALA A 35 9.39 -13.22 1.41
CA ALA A 35 9.10 -14.26 0.43
C ALA A 35 7.60 -14.33 0.11
N ASP A 36 7.28 -14.89 -1.06
CA ASP A 36 5.93 -15.22 -1.51
C ASP A 36 4.95 -14.04 -1.67
N ASN A 37 5.46 -12.81 -1.79
CA ASN A 37 4.62 -11.61 -1.97
C ASN A 37 3.52 -11.51 -0.90
N THR A 38 3.88 -11.86 0.33
CA THR A 38 2.98 -11.83 1.48
C THR A 38 2.55 -10.38 1.74
N PRO A 39 1.24 -10.07 1.75
CA PRO A 39 0.78 -8.70 1.94
C PRO A 39 1.12 -8.20 3.35
N SER A 40 1.57 -6.96 3.43
CA SER A 40 1.60 -6.23 4.70
C SER A 40 0.23 -5.62 4.94
N VAL A 41 -0.33 -5.91 6.12
CA VAL A 41 -1.67 -5.46 6.50
C VAL A 41 -1.56 -4.35 7.53
N TYR A 42 -2.26 -3.25 7.27
CA TYR A 42 -2.27 -2.04 8.10
C TYR A 42 -3.69 -1.74 8.54
N THR A 43 -3.95 -1.84 9.84
CA THR A 43 -5.16 -1.33 10.46
C THR A 43 -4.89 0.07 10.98
N PHE A 44 -5.82 0.99 10.74
CA PHE A 44 -5.71 2.35 11.24
C PHE A 44 -6.54 2.48 12.52
N SER A 45 -6.07 3.25 13.49
CA SER A 45 -6.79 3.51 14.75
C SER A 45 -7.21 4.97 14.94
N GLY A 46 -6.73 5.87 14.08
CA GLY A 46 -7.02 7.30 14.15
C GLY A 46 -8.44 7.67 13.70
N ASP A 47 -8.90 8.83 14.17
CA ASP A 47 -10.22 9.36 13.84
C ASP A 47 -10.43 9.44 12.32
N GLY A 48 -11.46 8.75 11.84
CA GLY A 48 -11.87 8.75 10.45
C GLY A 48 -11.23 7.68 9.56
N LEU A 49 -10.20 6.96 10.03
CA LEU A 49 -9.66 5.77 9.33
C LEU A 49 -9.84 4.48 10.14
N SER A 50 -10.32 4.53 11.38
CA SER A 50 -10.51 3.36 12.25
C SER A 50 -11.32 2.22 11.64
N GLN A 51 -12.17 2.54 10.68
CA GLN A 51 -12.97 1.60 9.91
C GLN A 51 -12.31 1.11 8.62
N CYS A 52 -11.03 1.39 8.41
CA CYS A 52 -10.26 1.09 7.21
C CYS A 52 -9.10 0.13 7.52
N GLU A 53 -8.82 -0.73 6.56
CA GLU A 53 -7.61 -1.55 6.48
C GLU A 53 -6.94 -1.30 5.13
N ALA A 54 -5.61 -1.28 5.08
CA ALA A 54 -4.84 -1.28 3.84
C ALA A 54 -3.95 -2.54 3.76
N GLN A 55 -4.05 -3.25 2.65
CA GLN A 55 -3.19 -4.38 2.33
C GLN A 55 -2.25 -3.99 1.21
N VAL A 56 -0.95 -4.14 1.43
CA VAL A 56 0.07 -3.76 0.46
C VAL A 56 0.86 -4.98 0.03
N LYS A 57 0.91 -5.21 -1.29
CA LYS A 57 1.69 -6.26 -1.92
C LYS A 57 2.77 -5.64 -2.78
N CYS A 58 3.92 -6.30 -2.85
CA CYS A 58 5.03 -5.83 -3.66
C CYS A 58 5.54 -6.95 -4.55
N LYS A 59 5.48 -6.71 -5.86
CA LYS A 59 5.87 -7.68 -6.87
C LYS A 59 7.10 -7.17 -7.64
N PRO A 60 8.19 -7.92 -7.76
CA PRO A 60 9.25 -7.58 -8.69
C PRO A 60 8.71 -7.66 -10.13
N ILE A 61 8.88 -6.60 -10.91
CA ILE A 61 8.40 -6.51 -12.29
C ILE A 61 9.52 -6.55 -13.33
N GLY A 62 10.78 -6.39 -12.90
CA GLY A 62 11.92 -6.55 -13.79
C GLY A 62 13.18 -5.89 -13.26
N THR A 63 14.17 -5.78 -14.14
CA THR A 63 15.44 -5.10 -13.89
C THR A 63 15.69 -4.15 -15.06
N LEU A 64 16.10 -2.92 -14.76
CA LEU A 64 16.50 -1.95 -15.78
C LEU A 64 17.86 -2.32 -16.39
N ASP A 65 18.20 -1.73 -17.53
CA ASP A 65 19.50 -1.90 -18.19
C ASP A 65 20.68 -1.50 -17.28
N SER A 66 20.42 -0.64 -16.28
CA SER A 66 21.39 -0.26 -15.25
C SER A 66 21.63 -1.32 -14.16
N GLY A 67 20.96 -2.48 -14.23
CA GLY A 67 21.01 -3.52 -13.21
C GLY A 67 20.07 -3.30 -12.01
N ARG A 68 19.36 -2.16 -11.97
CA ARG A 68 18.44 -1.80 -10.87
C ARG A 68 17.14 -2.57 -10.95
N LYS A 69 16.71 -3.16 -9.83
CA LYS A 69 15.44 -3.88 -9.73
C LYS A 69 14.27 -2.91 -9.69
N VAL A 70 13.17 -3.28 -10.33
CA VAL A 70 11.92 -2.53 -10.35
C VAL A 70 10.83 -3.40 -9.75
N TYR A 71 10.02 -2.78 -8.90
CA TYR A 71 8.92 -3.40 -8.19
C TYR A 71 7.62 -2.63 -8.46
N SER A 72 6.50 -3.35 -8.52
CA SER A 72 5.16 -2.75 -8.47
C SER A 72 4.59 -3.01 -7.08
N LEU A 73 4.21 -1.92 -6.43
CA LEU A 73 3.58 -1.92 -5.12
C LEU A 73 2.10 -1.61 -5.27
N THR A 74 1.25 -2.56 -4.87
CA THR A 74 -0.20 -2.44 -4.94
C THR A 74 -0.77 -2.31 -3.53
N SER A 75 -1.29 -1.13 -3.19
CA SER A 75 -2.00 -0.87 -1.94
C SER A 75 -3.51 -0.92 -2.16
N THR A 76 -4.17 -1.89 -1.55
CA THR A 76 -5.62 -2.05 -1.57
C THR A 76 -6.17 -1.67 -0.20
N ALA A 77 -6.90 -0.56 -0.13
CA ALA A 77 -7.61 -0.19 1.08
C ALA A 77 -9.09 -0.53 1.00
N THR A 78 -9.61 -1.07 2.10
CA THR A 78 -11.01 -1.43 2.29
C THR A 78 -11.52 -0.75 3.54
N CYS A 79 -12.60 0.01 3.43
CA CYS A 79 -13.24 0.68 4.56
C CYS A 79 -14.71 0.31 4.67
N LYS A 80 -15.16 0.00 5.90
CA LYS A 80 -16.55 -0.37 6.18
C LYS A 80 -17.27 0.76 6.91
N PHE A 81 -18.34 1.28 6.32
CA PHE A 81 -19.16 2.35 6.86
C PHE A 81 -20.59 1.82 7.04
N GLY A 82 -20.90 1.32 8.24
CA GLY A 82 -22.16 0.61 8.49
C GLY A 82 -22.27 -0.64 7.61
N THR A 83 -23.22 -0.63 6.68
CA THR A 83 -23.44 -1.72 5.70
C THR A 83 -22.68 -1.54 4.39
N THR A 84 -22.09 -0.36 4.15
CA THR A 84 -21.39 -0.05 2.90
C THR A 84 -19.90 -0.33 3.03
N THR A 85 -19.35 -1.13 2.12
CA THR A 85 -17.90 -1.33 2.00
C THR A 85 -17.40 -0.61 0.76
N LEU A 86 -16.35 0.19 0.91
CA LEU A 86 -15.65 0.84 -0.21
C LEU A 86 -14.22 0.31 -0.32
N GLN A 87 -13.76 0.16 -1.55
CA GLN A 87 -12.40 -0.25 -1.86
C GLN A 87 -11.71 0.78 -2.74
N ARG A 88 -10.42 1.02 -2.49
CA ARG A 88 -9.52 1.78 -3.37
C ARG A 88 -8.23 1.00 -3.58
N ILE A 89 -7.74 0.99 -4.81
CA ILE A 89 -6.48 0.36 -5.18
C ILE A 89 -5.58 1.46 -5.74
N ILE A 90 -4.36 1.53 -5.22
CA ILE A 90 -3.30 2.41 -5.70
C ILE A 90 -2.10 1.55 -6.08
N GLU A 91 -1.57 1.77 -7.27
CA GLU A 91 -0.36 1.10 -7.74
C GLU A 91 0.76 2.11 -7.91
N VAL A 92 1.95 1.77 -7.39
CA VAL A 92 3.14 2.61 -7.42
C VAL A 92 4.33 1.79 -7.91
N GLY A 93 5.08 2.32 -8.87
CA GLY A 93 6.35 1.76 -9.29
C GLY A 93 7.49 2.21 -8.36
N ILE A 94 8.31 1.27 -7.91
CA ILE A 94 9.48 1.51 -7.05
C ILE A 94 10.72 0.97 -7.76
N ARG A 95 11.82 1.71 -7.67
CA ARG A 95 13.13 1.28 -8.22
C ARG A 95 14.14 1.16 -7.08
N SER A 96 14.95 0.10 -7.09
CA SER A 96 16.06 -0.03 -6.14
C SER A 96 17.09 1.09 -6.32
N ASP A 97 17.67 1.55 -5.21
CA ASP A 97 18.76 2.54 -5.22
C ASP A 97 20.14 1.90 -5.41
N ASP A 98 20.22 0.59 -5.21
CA ASP A 98 21.44 -0.22 -5.28
C ASP A 98 21.96 -0.38 -6.72
#